data_AF-A0A821GHN0-F1
#
_entry.id   AF-A0A821GHN0-F1
#
_cell.length_a   1.000
_cell.length_b   1.000
_cell.length_c   1.000
_cell.angle_alpha   90.00
_cell.angle_beta   90.00
_cell.angle_gamma   90.00
#
_symmetry.space_group_name_H-M   'P 1'
#
loop_
_entity.id
_entity.type
_entity.pdbx_description
1 polymer ?
#
loop_
_entity_poly.entity_id
_entity_poly.type
_entity_poly.pdbx_seq_one_letter_code
_entity_poly.pdbx_strand_id
1 'polypeptide(L)'
;EIIENKTYTKISAYHESNYFRPLEWLVVRIIMEFGQYLNHTPFYYFPYMKYLSIYWSLSFTETDFAIKKFGLIKALFVSPAFLMNVAVGTFLSMAFLQLSFISFLIRAVPAAQFGPEYEQLIIEKIDENNEDFNFKESIDERIDDIQILIENRLYAIRVPRHQVFNSILKKIALHSTKFNLLSVSEQKEQIQIELAINNNDNERLLWLKQRSNMDIIFEYKSPLDQNQTRIILRVKLRHLLTFIRECAQFEADNSLTIIQIYDHFY
;
A
#
# COMPACT_ATOMS: atom_id res chain seq x y z
N GLU A 1 -22.69 38.40 12.62
CA GLU A 1 -23.34 37.09 12.75
C GLU A 1 -23.46 36.72 14.21
N ILE A 2 -24.69 36.67 14.72
CA ILE A 2 -24.97 36.13 16.05
C ILE A 2 -24.92 34.62 15.88
N ILE A 3 -23.95 33.97 16.50
CA ILE A 3 -23.88 32.50 16.54
C ILE A 3 -25.06 32.05 17.39
N GLU A 4 -26.17 31.70 16.74
CA GLU A 4 -27.26 30.99 17.40
C GLU A 4 -26.69 29.69 17.96
N ASN A 5 -26.64 29.62 19.29
CA ASN A 5 -26.23 28.44 20.01
C ASN A 5 -27.38 27.42 19.92
N LYS A 6 -27.57 26.84 18.73
CA LYS A 6 -28.49 25.72 18.53
C LYS A 6 -28.03 24.63 19.48
N THR A 7 -28.86 24.36 20.48
CA THR A 7 -28.65 23.27 21.41
C THR A 7 -28.75 22.00 20.60
N TYR A 8 -27.61 21.49 20.13
CA TYR A 8 -27.56 20.17 19.54
C TYR A 8 -28.08 19.23 20.61
N THR A 9 -29.21 18.59 20.35
CA THR A 9 -29.68 17.46 21.15
C THR A 9 -28.52 16.49 21.18
N LYS A 10 -27.85 16.43 22.33
CA LYS A 10 -26.77 15.49 22.58
C LYS A 10 -27.37 14.13 22.26
N ILE A 11 -26.98 13.53 21.13
CA ILE A 11 -27.43 12.20 20.75
C ILE A 11 -27.19 11.37 22.01
N SER A 12 -28.27 10.89 22.62
CA SER A 12 -28.25 10.22 23.90
C SER A 12 -27.59 8.86 23.68
N ALA A 13 -26.27 8.85 23.54
CA ALA A 13 -25.49 7.65 23.66
C ALA A 13 -25.72 7.19 25.09
N TYR A 14 -26.46 6.08 25.24
CA TYR A 14 -26.65 5.43 26.52
C TYR A 14 -25.28 5.34 27.20
N HIS A 15 -25.14 5.84 28.43
CA HIS A 15 -23.82 5.92 29.09
C HIS A 15 -23.10 4.56 29.15
N GLU A 16 -23.86 3.48 29.09
CA GLU A 16 -23.42 2.08 29.04
C GLU A 16 -22.75 1.71 27.70
N SER A 17 -23.16 2.31 26.57
CA SER A 17 -22.58 2.03 25.24
C SER A 17 -21.19 2.63 25.03
N ASN A 18 -20.80 3.61 25.86
CA ASN A 18 -19.47 4.22 25.75
C ASN A 18 -18.34 3.30 26.22
N TYR A 19 -18.64 2.31 27.07
CA TYR A 19 -17.66 1.34 27.55
C TYR A 19 -17.14 0.39 26.48
N PHE A 20 -17.91 0.24 25.40
CA PHE A 20 -17.71 -0.71 24.32
C PHE A 20 -17.14 -0.08 23.04
N ARG A 21 -16.96 1.25 23.04
CA ARG A 21 -16.34 2.01 21.94
C ARG A 21 -14.88 1.62 21.68
N PRO A 22 -14.02 1.33 22.69
CA PRO A 22 -12.64 0.97 22.38
C PRO A 22 -12.55 -0.30 21.53
N LEU A 23 -13.42 -1.29 21.78
CA LEU A 23 -13.53 -2.47 20.93
C LEU A 23 -14.04 -2.17 19.51
N GLU A 24 -15.00 -1.25 19.34
CA GLU A 24 -15.43 -0.78 18.01
C GLU A 24 -14.25 -0.16 17.24
N TRP A 25 -13.49 0.72 17.90
CA TRP A 25 -12.31 1.36 17.30
C TRP A 25 -11.17 0.37 17.04
N LEU A 26 -11.04 -0.69 17.83
CA LEU A 26 -10.06 -1.74 17.59
C LEU A 26 -10.32 -2.43 16.24
N VAL A 27 -11.57 -2.69 15.87
CA VAL A 27 -11.90 -3.28 14.56
C VAL A 27 -11.43 -2.37 13.42
N VAL A 28 -11.67 -1.06 13.53
CA VAL A 28 -11.21 -0.08 12.54
C VAL A 28 -9.69 -0.11 12.41
N ARG A 29 -8.97 -0.14 13.56
CA ARG A 29 -7.50 -0.22 13.56
C ARG A 29 -6.98 -1.50 12.93
N ILE A 30 -7.60 -2.65 13.22
CA ILE A 30 -7.24 -3.94 12.62
C ILE A 30 -7.36 -3.86 11.08
N ILE A 31 -8.43 -3.27 10.57
CA ILE A 31 -8.64 -3.12 9.11
C ILE A 31 -7.61 -2.17 8.49
N MET A 32 -7.29 -1.06 9.18
CA MET A 32 -6.26 -0.12 8.71
C MET A 32 -4.87 -0.75 8.68
N GLU A 33 -4.49 -1.46 9.75
CA GLU A 33 -3.20 -2.17 9.81
C GLU A 33 -3.15 -3.30 8.79
N PHE A 34 -4.26 -4.02 8.55
CA PHE A 34 -4.35 -5.01 7.48
C PHE A 34 -4.13 -4.35 6.11
N GLY A 35 -4.81 -3.25 5.80
CA GLY A 35 -4.63 -2.51 4.55
C GLY A 35 -3.20 -2.01 4.37
N GLN A 36 -2.57 -1.48 5.43
CA GLN A 36 -1.17 -1.05 5.39
C GLN A 36 -0.21 -2.23 5.17
N TYR A 37 -0.48 -3.38 5.79
CA TYR A 37 0.32 -4.59 5.63
C TYR A 37 0.32 -5.09 4.18
N LEU A 38 -0.84 -5.04 3.51
CA LEU A 38 -0.98 -5.45 2.11
C LEU A 38 -0.18 -4.58 1.12
N ASN A 39 0.26 -3.38 1.52
CA ASN A 39 1.09 -2.54 0.67
C ASN A 39 2.53 -3.03 0.53
N HIS A 40 2.98 -3.96 1.38
CA HIS A 40 4.37 -4.42 1.38
C HIS A 40 4.51 -5.93 1.58
N THR A 41 3.45 -6.64 1.94
CA THR A 41 3.50 -8.09 2.13
C THR A 41 2.19 -8.74 1.68
N PRO A 42 2.26 -9.88 0.98
CA PRO A 42 1.08 -10.65 0.61
C PRO A 42 0.20 -10.98 1.81
N PHE A 43 -1.12 -11.02 1.59
CA PHE A 43 -2.11 -11.24 2.67
C PHE A 43 -1.86 -12.51 3.48
N TYR A 44 -1.31 -13.56 2.87
CA TYR A 44 -1.14 -14.87 3.51
C TYR A 44 -0.02 -14.93 4.57
N TYR A 45 0.75 -13.86 4.74
CA TYR A 45 1.68 -13.71 5.87
C TYR A 45 1.08 -12.90 7.03
N PHE A 46 -0.10 -12.29 6.85
CA PHE A 46 -0.70 -11.47 7.90
C PHE A 46 -1.02 -12.30 9.15
N PRO A 47 -0.71 -11.80 10.37
CA PRO A 47 -0.88 -12.57 11.60
C PRO A 47 -2.34 -12.51 12.13
N TYR A 48 -3.29 -13.06 11.36
CA TYR A 48 -4.73 -13.03 11.66
C TYR A 48 -5.06 -13.42 13.11
N MET A 49 -4.50 -14.54 13.59
CA MET A 49 -4.77 -15.06 14.93
C MET A 49 -4.28 -14.14 16.06
N LYS A 50 -3.20 -13.38 15.82
CA LYS A 50 -2.70 -12.40 16.80
C LYS A 50 -3.73 -11.29 17.02
N TYR A 51 -4.25 -10.73 15.94
CA TYR A 51 -5.29 -9.69 16.01
C TYR A 51 -6.59 -10.22 16.59
N LEU A 52 -6.97 -11.45 16.25
CA LEU A 52 -8.14 -12.09 16.82
C LEU A 52 -8.01 -12.28 18.34
N SER A 53 -6.83 -12.69 18.82
CA SER A 53 -6.54 -12.82 20.24
C SER A 53 -6.61 -11.47 20.96
N ILE A 54 -6.10 -10.40 20.37
CA ILE A 54 -6.17 -9.04 20.94
C ILE A 54 -7.62 -8.59 21.05
N TYR A 55 -8.43 -8.82 20.01
CA TYR A 55 -9.84 -8.47 19.98
C TYR A 55 -10.61 -9.13 21.14
N TRP A 56 -10.51 -10.46 21.27
CA TRP A 56 -11.22 -11.18 22.32
C TRP A 56 -10.67 -10.84 23.71
N SER A 57 -9.37 -10.65 23.86
CA SER A 57 -8.77 -10.20 25.13
C SER A 57 -9.34 -8.85 25.58
N LEU A 58 -9.47 -7.89 24.66
CA LEU A 58 -10.07 -6.60 24.97
C LEU A 58 -11.56 -6.74 25.27
N SER A 59 -12.29 -7.54 24.49
CA SER A 59 -13.71 -7.80 24.70
C SER A 59 -14.00 -8.40 26.08
N PHE A 60 -13.21 -9.39 26.52
CA PHE A 60 -13.35 -9.95 27.87
C PHE A 60 -13.02 -8.93 28.96
N THR A 61 -12.00 -8.10 28.74
CA THR A 61 -11.61 -7.04 29.68
C THR A 61 -12.72 -5.99 29.82
N GLU A 62 -13.26 -5.47 28.73
CA GLU A 62 -14.38 -4.52 28.74
C GLU A 62 -15.63 -5.11 29.38
N THR A 63 -15.92 -6.38 29.09
CA THR A 63 -17.04 -7.11 29.66
C THR A 63 -16.91 -7.25 31.17
N ASP A 64 -15.73 -7.60 31.68
CA ASP A 64 -15.46 -7.67 33.13
C ASP A 64 -15.65 -6.31 33.80
N PHE A 65 -15.16 -5.22 33.19
CA PHE A 65 -15.41 -3.87 33.70
C PHE A 65 -16.89 -3.48 33.68
N ALA A 66 -17.63 -3.81 32.62
CA ALA A 66 -19.05 -3.54 32.52
C ALA A 66 -19.87 -4.33 33.57
N ILE A 67 -19.53 -5.61 33.78
CA ILE A 67 -20.16 -6.46 34.80
C ILE A 67 -19.91 -5.89 36.20
N LYS A 68 -18.67 -5.50 36.52
CA LYS A 68 -18.31 -4.90 37.81
C LYS A 68 -19.06 -3.59 38.09
N LYS A 69 -19.39 -2.82 37.05
CA LYS A 69 -20.03 -1.51 37.18
C LYS A 69 -21.56 -1.54 37.17
N PHE A 70 -22.17 -2.37 36.32
CA PHE A 70 -23.63 -2.36 36.09
C PHE A 70 -24.33 -3.67 36.52
N GLY A 71 -23.56 -4.68 36.93
CA GLY A 71 -24.06 -6.01 37.21
C GLY A 71 -24.20 -6.88 35.96
N LEU A 72 -24.14 -8.20 36.16
CA LEU A 72 -24.05 -9.20 35.08
C LEU A 72 -25.23 -9.13 34.10
N ILE A 73 -26.45 -8.99 34.62
CA ILE A 73 -27.68 -8.97 33.80
C ILE A 73 -27.72 -7.73 32.90
N LYS A 74 -27.40 -6.55 33.42
CA LYS A 74 -27.45 -5.31 32.62
C LYS A 74 -26.34 -5.24 31.59
N ALA A 75 -25.12 -5.64 31.97
CA ALA A 75 -23.96 -5.61 31.09
C ALA A 75 -24.08 -6.56 29.89
N LEU A 76 -24.59 -7.79 30.10
CA LEU A 76 -24.61 -8.82 29.06
C LEU A 76 -25.93 -8.89 28.27
N PHE A 77 -27.08 -8.67 28.93
CA PHE A 77 -28.39 -8.91 28.31
C PHE A 77 -29.16 -7.64 27.97
N VAL A 78 -28.83 -6.51 28.60
CA VAL A 78 -29.56 -5.24 28.40
C VAL A 78 -28.77 -4.26 27.53
N SER A 79 -27.44 -4.33 27.53
CA SER A 79 -26.59 -3.46 26.71
C SER A 79 -26.62 -3.84 25.22
N PRO A 80 -27.18 -3.00 24.34
CA PRO A 80 -27.17 -3.25 22.89
C PRO A 80 -25.74 -3.23 22.32
N ALA A 81 -24.83 -2.48 22.96
CA ALA A 81 -23.44 -2.36 22.53
C ALA A 81 -22.65 -3.66 22.74
N PHE A 82 -22.93 -4.40 23.82
CA PHE A 82 -22.31 -5.71 24.05
C PHE A 82 -22.71 -6.70 22.93
N LEU A 83 -24.00 -6.81 22.64
CA LEU A 83 -24.51 -7.70 21.59
C LEU A 83 -23.95 -7.35 20.21
N MET A 84 -23.88 -6.05 19.87
CA MET A 84 -23.27 -5.59 18.63
C MET A 84 -21.80 -6.00 18.54
N ASN A 85 -21.03 -5.80 19.60
CA ASN A 85 -19.62 -6.17 19.61
C ASN A 85 -19.42 -7.67 19.51
N VAL A 86 -20.22 -8.50 20.19
CA VAL A 86 -20.15 -9.96 20.03
C VAL A 86 -20.46 -10.38 18.60
N ALA A 87 -21.47 -9.76 17.97
CA ALA A 87 -21.81 -10.04 16.58
C ALA A 87 -20.66 -9.67 15.63
N VAL A 88 -20.12 -8.45 15.74
CA VAL A 88 -18.97 -7.99 14.94
C VAL A 88 -17.74 -8.88 15.17
N GLY A 89 -17.44 -9.21 16.43
CA GLY A 89 -16.36 -10.12 16.80
C GLY A 89 -16.51 -11.51 16.20
N THR A 90 -17.74 -12.02 16.13
CA THR A 90 -18.06 -13.31 15.51
C THR A 90 -17.79 -13.27 14.00
N PHE A 91 -18.27 -12.23 13.30
CA PHE A 91 -17.99 -12.05 11.87
C PHE A 91 -16.49 -11.91 11.58
N LEU A 92 -15.79 -11.10 12.38
CA LEU A 92 -14.34 -10.92 12.28
C LEU A 92 -13.60 -12.26 12.50
N SER A 93 -14.01 -13.02 13.53
CA SER A 93 -13.45 -14.35 13.82
C SER A 93 -13.61 -15.29 12.63
N MET A 94 -14.82 -15.36 12.07
CA MET A 94 -15.10 -16.23 10.93
C MET A 94 -14.26 -15.86 9.71
N ALA A 95 -14.20 -14.57 9.36
CA ALA A 95 -13.39 -14.08 8.25
C ALA A 95 -11.89 -14.37 8.45
N PHE A 96 -11.36 -14.10 9.65
CA PHE A 96 -9.93 -14.28 9.95
C PHE A 96 -9.54 -15.75 10.04
N LEU A 97 -10.44 -16.63 10.51
CA LEU A 97 -10.25 -18.08 10.46
C LEU A 97 -10.18 -18.58 9.02
N GLN A 98 -11.09 -18.13 8.15
CA GLN A 98 -11.08 -18.48 6.73
C GLN A 98 -9.78 -18.02 6.05
N LEU A 99 -9.41 -16.75 6.24
CA LEU A 99 -8.18 -16.20 5.68
C LEU A 99 -6.94 -16.90 6.24
N SER A 100 -6.88 -17.19 7.55
CA SER A 100 -5.76 -17.93 8.15
C SER A 100 -5.65 -19.35 7.58
N PHE A 101 -6.77 -20.01 7.31
CA PHE A 101 -6.78 -21.34 6.71
C PHE A 101 -6.27 -21.30 5.26
N ILE A 102 -6.77 -20.37 4.44
CA ILE A 102 -6.29 -20.15 3.08
C ILE A 102 -4.79 -19.82 3.10
N SER A 103 -4.37 -18.96 4.02
CA SER A 103 -2.97 -18.55 4.20
C SER A 103 -2.06 -19.72 4.55
N PHE A 104 -2.57 -20.65 5.36
CA PHE A 104 -1.87 -21.90 5.66
C PHE A 104 -1.72 -22.77 4.40
N LEU A 105 -2.79 -22.94 3.62
CA LEU A 105 -2.75 -23.74 2.37
C LEU A 105 -1.78 -23.15 1.34
N ILE A 106 -1.79 -21.82 1.15
CA ILE A 106 -0.87 -21.15 0.22
C ILE A 106 0.58 -21.38 0.67
N ARG A 107 0.89 -21.15 1.94
CA ARG A 107 2.25 -21.32 2.47
C ARG A 107 2.73 -22.77 2.51
N ALA A 108 1.83 -23.75 2.46
CA ALA A 108 2.18 -25.15 2.36
C ALA A 108 2.76 -25.52 0.97
N VAL A 109 2.54 -24.68 -0.04
CA VAL A 109 3.16 -24.83 -1.37
C VAL A 109 4.59 -24.27 -1.32
N PRO A 110 5.65 -25.06 -1.55
CA PRO A 110 7.04 -24.58 -1.49
C PRO A 110 7.33 -23.42 -2.43
N ALA A 111 6.68 -23.39 -3.60
CA ALA A 111 6.75 -22.28 -4.55
C ALA A 111 6.05 -21.00 -4.08
N ALA A 112 5.39 -20.98 -2.92
CA ALA A 112 4.84 -19.76 -2.32
C ALA A 112 5.66 -19.27 -1.12
N GLN A 113 6.67 -20.04 -0.70
CA GLN A 113 7.59 -19.71 0.40
C GLN A 113 8.78 -18.86 -0.07
N PHE A 114 8.54 -17.92 -0.98
CA PHE A 114 9.55 -16.90 -1.25
C PHE A 114 9.64 -15.98 -0.03
N GLY A 115 10.86 -15.69 0.41
CA GLY A 115 11.18 -14.81 1.54
C GLY A 115 10.78 -13.35 1.26
N PRO A 116 11.36 -12.34 1.94
CA PRO A 116 11.17 -10.96 1.53
C PRO A 116 11.40 -10.83 0.02
N GLU A 117 10.35 -10.46 -0.70
CA GLU A 117 10.41 -10.41 -2.15
C GLU A 117 11.24 -9.18 -2.54
N TYR A 118 12.42 -9.44 -3.06
CA TYR A 118 13.29 -8.43 -3.62
C TYR A 118 13.13 -8.42 -5.13
N GLU A 119 13.18 -7.22 -5.71
CA GLU A 119 13.37 -7.07 -7.15
C GLU A 119 14.84 -6.82 -7.44
N GLN A 120 15.33 -7.40 -8.53
CA GLN A 120 16.68 -7.14 -9.01
C GLN A 120 16.64 -6.10 -10.12
N LEU A 121 17.28 -4.96 -9.91
CA LEU A 121 17.45 -3.93 -10.91
C LEU A 121 18.82 -4.04 -11.55
N ILE A 122 18.87 -4.05 -12.87
CA ILE A 122 20.10 -3.90 -13.63
C ILE A 122 20.17 -2.48 -14.17
N ILE A 123 21.13 -1.70 -13.66
CA ILE A 123 21.29 -0.29 -13.96
C ILE A 123 22.62 -0.06 -14.65
N GLU A 124 22.57 0.64 -15.79
CA GLU A 124 23.75 1.15 -16.47
C GLU A 124 23.97 2.63 -16.13
N LYS A 125 25.19 2.97 -15.72
CA LYS A 125 25.67 4.34 -15.52
C LYS A 125 26.40 4.81 -16.79
N ILE A 126 25.86 5.81 -17.47
CA ILE A 126 26.45 6.46 -18.65
C ILE A 126 27.28 7.67 -18.21
N ASP A 127 28.17 7.47 -17.24
CA ASP A 127 29.11 8.53 -16.82
C ASP A 127 30.53 8.12 -17.20
N GLU A 128 31.29 9.04 -17.76
CA GLU A 128 32.70 8.83 -18.13
C GLU A 128 33.60 8.80 -16.88
N ASN A 129 33.11 9.31 -15.76
CA ASN A 129 33.80 9.25 -14.47
C ASN A 129 33.75 7.82 -13.91
N ASN A 130 34.94 7.22 -13.88
CA ASN A 130 35.24 5.85 -13.47
C ASN A 130 35.22 5.65 -11.94
N GLU A 131 34.35 6.38 -11.25
CA GLU A 131 34.14 6.26 -9.81
C GLU A 131 32.91 5.37 -9.53
N ASP A 132 33.10 4.42 -8.61
CA ASP A 132 32.04 3.58 -8.09
C ASP A 132 30.94 4.44 -7.45
N PHE A 133 29.69 4.15 -7.77
CA PHE A 133 28.54 4.87 -7.22
C PHE A 133 27.92 4.09 -6.05
N ASN A 134 27.92 4.70 -4.87
CA ASN A 134 27.27 4.12 -3.69
C ASN A 134 25.76 4.40 -3.70
N PHE A 135 24.98 3.47 -4.25
CA PHE A 135 23.51 3.56 -4.29
C PHE A 135 22.88 3.65 -2.90
N LYS A 136 23.46 2.99 -1.89
CA LYS A 136 22.89 2.93 -0.55
C LYS A 136 22.92 4.28 0.14
N GLU A 137 24.05 4.98 0.03
CA GLU A 137 24.21 6.31 0.63
C GLU A 137 23.56 7.41 -0.22
N SER A 138 23.62 7.29 -1.54
CA SER A 138 23.22 8.37 -2.46
C SER A 138 21.75 8.34 -2.87
N ILE A 139 21.11 7.16 -2.83
CA ILE A 139 19.72 6.96 -3.25
C ILE A 139 18.85 6.55 -2.07
N ASP A 140 19.09 5.37 -1.49
CA ASP A 140 18.25 4.83 -0.44
C ASP A 140 18.97 3.74 0.38
N GLU A 141 18.93 3.86 1.71
CA GLU A 141 19.58 2.92 2.64
C GLU A 141 18.99 1.50 2.58
N ARG A 142 17.78 1.35 2.02
CA ARG A 142 17.08 0.06 1.90
C ARG A 142 17.50 -0.74 0.66
N ILE A 143 18.44 -0.21 -0.14
CA ILE A 143 19.04 -0.95 -1.26
C ILE A 143 20.04 -1.96 -0.69
N ASP A 144 19.86 -3.23 -1.07
CA ASP A 144 20.67 -4.36 -0.63
C ASP A 144 21.44 -4.98 -1.81
N ASP A 145 22.46 -5.77 -1.51
CA ASP A 145 23.23 -6.63 -2.44
C ASP A 145 23.64 -5.94 -3.77
N ILE A 146 24.45 -4.89 -3.68
CA ILE A 146 25.01 -4.21 -4.86
C ILE A 146 26.13 -5.08 -5.44
N GLN A 147 25.92 -5.63 -6.63
CA GLN A 147 26.92 -6.35 -7.41
C GLN A 147 27.35 -5.52 -8.61
N ILE A 148 28.65 -5.26 -8.75
CA ILE A 148 29.23 -4.60 -9.92
C ILE A 148 29.46 -5.68 -10.98
N LEU A 149 28.69 -5.64 -12.06
CA LEU A 149 28.77 -6.62 -13.15
C LEU A 149 29.84 -6.24 -14.18
N ILE A 150 30.02 -4.93 -14.40
CA ILE A 150 31.08 -4.36 -15.25
C ILE A 150 31.58 -3.12 -14.52
N GLU A 151 32.90 -3.02 -14.32
CA GLU A 151 33.56 -1.93 -13.59
C GLU A 151 32.95 -0.57 -13.93
N ASN A 152 32.48 0.12 -12.88
CA ASN A 152 31.90 1.47 -12.89
C ASN A 152 30.70 1.73 -13.81
N ARG A 153 30.25 0.75 -14.59
CA ARG A 153 29.23 0.94 -15.63
C ARG A 153 27.95 0.18 -15.38
N LEU A 154 28.02 -1.06 -14.91
CA LEU A 154 26.85 -1.94 -14.80
C LEU A 154 26.69 -2.46 -13.39
N TYR A 155 25.54 -2.18 -12.79
CA TYR A 155 25.22 -2.52 -11.41
C TYR A 155 23.98 -3.41 -11.39
N ALA A 156 24.05 -4.49 -10.63
CA ALA A 156 22.90 -5.26 -10.19
C ALA A 156 22.62 -4.90 -8.73
N ILE A 157 21.44 -4.36 -8.45
CA ILE A 157 21.03 -4.00 -7.09
C ILE A 157 19.75 -4.73 -6.70
N ARG A 158 19.61 -5.08 -5.43
CA ARG A 158 18.36 -5.61 -4.89
C ARG A 158 17.59 -4.52 -4.17
N VAL A 159 16.30 -4.44 -4.46
CA VAL A 159 15.40 -3.46 -3.88
C VAL A 159 14.16 -4.16 -3.31
N PRO A 160 13.64 -3.73 -2.15
CA PRO A 160 12.40 -4.30 -1.62
C PRO A 160 11.22 -4.02 -2.54
N ARG A 161 10.33 -5.02 -2.70
CA ARG A 161 9.11 -4.90 -3.54
C ARG A 161 8.11 -3.83 -3.09
N HIS A 162 7.10 -3.63 -3.93
CA HIS A 162 5.90 -2.83 -3.67
C HIS A 162 6.14 -1.32 -3.54
N GLN A 163 5.62 -0.65 -2.50
CA GLN A 163 5.73 0.82 -2.39
C GLN A 163 7.17 1.30 -2.27
N VAL A 164 8.05 0.50 -1.66
CA VAL A 164 9.47 0.82 -1.51
C VAL A 164 10.14 0.87 -2.88
N PHE A 165 9.85 -0.10 -3.74
CA PHE A 165 10.30 -0.15 -5.13
C PHE A 165 10.00 1.14 -5.89
N ASN A 166 8.74 1.60 -5.86
CA ASN A 166 8.32 2.84 -6.52
C ASN A 166 9.14 4.04 -6.02
N SER A 167 9.34 4.12 -4.70
CA SER A 167 10.08 5.22 -4.08
C SER A 167 11.55 5.23 -4.52
N ILE A 168 12.18 4.05 -4.59
CA ILE A 168 13.58 3.92 -5.01
C ILE A 168 13.73 4.26 -6.49
N LEU A 169 12.87 3.74 -7.36
CA LEU A 169 12.90 4.08 -8.79
C LEU A 169 12.72 5.58 -9.05
N LYS A 170 11.81 6.23 -8.32
CA LYS A 170 11.65 7.70 -8.37
C LYS A 170 12.93 8.41 -7.97
N LYS A 171 13.55 8.01 -6.86
CA LYS A 171 14.82 8.61 -6.40
C LYS A 171 15.94 8.41 -7.43
N ILE A 172 16.07 7.21 -8.01
CA ILE A 172 17.06 6.93 -9.08
C ILE A 172 16.81 7.84 -10.28
N ALA A 173 15.55 7.93 -10.75
CA ALA A 173 15.17 8.73 -11.90
C ALA A 173 15.50 10.23 -11.70
N LEU A 174 15.23 10.75 -10.50
CA LEU A 174 15.43 12.16 -10.16
C LEU A 174 16.87 12.51 -9.80
N HIS A 175 17.66 11.55 -9.31
CA HIS A 175 19.05 11.79 -8.91
C HIS A 175 19.95 12.05 -10.12
N SER A 176 19.79 11.28 -11.22
CA SER A 176 20.61 11.47 -12.41
C SER A 176 19.92 11.03 -13.70
N THR A 177 20.14 11.81 -14.75
CA THR A 177 19.77 11.45 -16.13
C THR A 177 20.72 10.45 -16.76
N LYS A 178 21.87 10.19 -16.13
CA LYS A 178 22.90 9.26 -16.62
C LYS A 178 22.63 7.79 -16.25
N PHE A 179 21.55 7.51 -15.51
CA PHE A 179 21.16 6.14 -15.23
C PHE A 179 20.16 5.62 -16.26
N ASN A 180 20.47 4.45 -16.81
CA ASN A 180 19.60 3.67 -17.66
C ASN A 180 19.19 2.40 -16.93
N LEU A 181 17.89 2.10 -16.96
CA LEU A 181 17.36 0.86 -16.42
C LEU A 181 17.28 -0.19 -17.55
N LEU A 182 18.02 -1.29 -17.40
CA LEU A 182 18.13 -2.35 -18.40
C LEU A 182 17.21 -3.54 -18.14
N SER A 183 17.02 -3.90 -16.86
CA SER A 183 16.06 -4.94 -16.48
C SER A 183 15.55 -4.78 -15.05
N VAL A 184 14.35 -5.30 -14.81
CA VAL A 184 13.70 -5.43 -13.49
C VAL A 184 13.30 -6.89 -13.34
N SER A 185 13.88 -7.63 -12.39
CA SER A 185 13.51 -9.03 -12.08
C SER A 185 13.36 -9.89 -13.34
N GLU A 186 14.38 -9.89 -14.20
CA GLU A 186 14.46 -10.58 -15.51
C GLU A 186 13.63 -9.97 -16.66
N GLN A 187 12.71 -9.04 -16.39
CA GLN A 187 12.00 -8.30 -17.44
C GLN A 187 12.89 -7.24 -18.07
N LYS A 188 12.99 -7.26 -19.41
CA LYS A 188 13.89 -6.40 -20.18
C LYS A 188 13.17 -5.38 -21.05
N GLU A 189 11.92 -5.65 -21.42
CA GLU A 189 11.26 -4.90 -22.49
C GLU A 189 10.29 -3.85 -21.98
N GLN A 190 9.30 -4.27 -21.20
CA GLN A 190 8.14 -3.46 -20.84
C GLN A 190 7.81 -3.62 -19.36
N ILE A 191 7.30 -2.56 -18.75
CA ILE A 191 6.84 -2.51 -17.37
C ILE A 191 5.50 -1.79 -17.33
N GLN A 192 4.65 -2.12 -16.35
CA GLN A 192 3.37 -1.44 -16.19
C GLN A 192 3.46 -0.35 -15.12
N ILE A 193 2.73 0.74 -15.33
CA ILE A 193 2.66 1.87 -14.41
C ILE A 193 1.20 2.29 -14.24
N GLU A 194 0.73 2.34 -13.01
CA GLU A 194 -0.51 2.98 -12.63
C GLU A 194 -0.28 4.47 -12.34
N LEU A 195 -1.07 5.31 -13.00
CA LEU A 195 -1.12 6.75 -12.80
C LEU A 195 -2.52 7.16 -12.34
N ALA A 196 -2.56 8.21 -11.53
CA ALA A 196 -3.76 8.95 -11.23
C ALA A 196 -3.70 10.33 -11.88
N ILE A 197 -4.68 10.63 -12.73
CA ILE A 197 -4.92 11.99 -13.25
C ILE A 197 -6.01 12.62 -12.38
N ASN A 198 -5.67 13.74 -11.74
CA ASN A 198 -6.61 14.44 -10.88
C ASN A 198 -7.42 15.46 -11.69
N ASN A 199 -8.58 15.85 -11.14
CA ASN A 199 -9.53 16.79 -11.75
C ASN A 199 -10.00 16.42 -13.17
N ASN A 200 -9.87 15.16 -13.56
CA ASN A 200 -10.13 14.68 -14.92
C ASN A 200 -9.48 15.59 -15.98
N ASP A 201 -8.21 15.96 -15.75
CA ASP A 201 -7.45 16.81 -16.67
C ASP A 201 -7.28 16.13 -18.04
N ASN A 202 -8.14 16.52 -18.97
CA ASN A 202 -8.17 15.99 -20.33
C ASN A 202 -6.89 16.31 -21.10
N GLU A 203 -6.17 17.38 -20.76
CA GLU A 203 -4.90 17.71 -21.40
C GLU A 203 -3.83 16.70 -21.03
N ARG A 204 -3.79 16.25 -19.76
CA ARG A 204 -2.84 15.21 -19.30
C ARG A 204 -3.15 13.86 -19.94
N LEU A 205 -4.43 13.53 -20.05
CA LEU A 205 -4.86 12.31 -20.72
C LEU A 205 -4.45 12.33 -22.19
N LEU A 206 -4.64 13.46 -22.88
CA LEU A 206 -4.23 13.63 -24.27
C LEU A 206 -2.70 13.56 -24.41
N TRP A 207 -1.96 14.19 -23.50
CA TRP A 207 -0.50 14.15 -23.45
C TRP A 207 0.03 12.71 -23.32
N LEU A 208 -0.59 11.88 -22.47
CA LEU A 208 -0.26 10.45 -22.37
C LEU A 208 -0.58 9.70 -23.67
N LYS A 209 -1.75 9.95 -24.26
CA LYS A 209 -2.20 9.30 -25.51
C LYS A 209 -1.32 9.63 -26.72
N GLN A 210 -0.64 10.77 -26.71
CA GLN A 210 0.26 11.20 -27.80
C GLN A 210 1.66 10.57 -27.74
N ARG A 211 2.02 9.85 -26.66
CA ARG A 211 3.34 9.25 -26.48
C ARG A 211 3.47 7.96 -27.28
N SER A 212 4.35 7.94 -28.29
CA SER A 212 4.59 6.78 -29.17
C SER A 212 5.25 5.57 -28.52
N ASN A 213 5.73 5.70 -27.28
CA ASN A 213 6.43 4.63 -26.54
C ASN A 213 5.60 4.06 -25.38
N MET A 214 4.29 4.34 -25.36
CA MET A 214 3.39 3.96 -24.28
C MET A 214 2.11 3.36 -24.82
N ASP A 215 1.68 2.26 -24.22
CA ASP A 215 0.40 1.64 -24.55
C ASP A 215 -0.54 1.79 -23.35
N ILE A 216 -1.68 2.46 -23.54
CA ILE A 216 -2.70 2.54 -22.49
C ILE A 216 -3.43 1.20 -22.45
N ILE A 217 -3.32 0.48 -21.33
CA ILE A 217 -3.95 -0.83 -21.14
C ILE A 217 -5.36 -0.65 -20.58
N PHE A 218 -5.49 0.13 -19.51
CA PHE A 218 -6.76 0.36 -18.83
C PHE A 218 -6.92 1.82 -18.44
N GLU A 219 -8.17 2.28 -18.48
CA GLU A 219 -8.61 3.61 -18.04
C GLU A 219 -9.90 3.42 -17.25
N TYR A 220 -9.95 3.88 -16.00
CA TYR A 220 -11.14 3.78 -15.14
C TYR A 220 -11.23 4.95 -14.15
N LYS A 221 -12.44 5.28 -13.70
CA LYS A 221 -12.64 6.30 -12.66
C LYS A 221 -12.44 5.70 -11.29
N SER A 222 -11.74 6.42 -10.41
CA SER A 222 -11.57 5.98 -9.02
C SER A 222 -12.95 5.88 -8.33
N PRO A 223 -13.27 4.76 -7.65
CA PRO A 223 -14.53 4.62 -6.94
C PRO A 223 -14.62 5.52 -5.71
N LEU A 224 -13.48 5.97 -5.18
CA LEU A 224 -13.39 6.83 -4.00
C LEU A 224 -13.42 8.32 -4.37
N ASP A 225 -12.95 8.67 -5.57
CA ASP A 225 -12.92 10.05 -6.06
C ASP A 225 -13.28 10.09 -7.55
N GLN A 226 -14.50 10.55 -7.86
CA GLN A 226 -14.98 10.64 -9.23
C GLN A 226 -14.24 11.69 -10.09
N ASN A 227 -13.46 12.57 -9.45
CA ASN A 227 -12.61 13.55 -10.12
C ASN A 227 -11.23 12.98 -10.46
N GLN A 228 -10.95 11.74 -10.08
CA GLN A 228 -9.70 11.08 -10.37
C GLN A 228 -9.90 9.95 -11.39
N THR A 229 -9.18 10.04 -12.50
CA THR A 229 -9.08 8.98 -13.50
C THR A 229 -7.79 8.19 -13.28
N ARG A 230 -7.91 6.88 -13.16
CA ARG A 230 -6.80 5.93 -13.04
C ARG A 230 -6.48 5.33 -14.40
N ILE A 231 -5.20 5.28 -14.71
CA ILE A 231 -4.70 4.81 -16.00
C ILE A 231 -3.58 3.83 -15.74
N ILE A 232 -3.68 2.65 -16.33
CA ILE A 232 -2.59 1.67 -16.36
C ILE A 232 -1.96 1.73 -17.74
N LEU A 233 -0.68 2.10 -17.76
CA LEU A 233 0.14 2.21 -18.95
C LEU A 233 1.15 1.10 -19.01
N ARG A 234 1.52 0.72 -20.22
CA ARG A 234 2.73 -0.04 -20.51
C ARG A 234 3.80 0.89 -21.02
N VAL A 235 4.98 0.86 -20.41
CA VAL A 235 6.12 1.69 -20.79
C VAL A 235 7.31 0.79 -21.08
N LYS A 236 8.04 1.09 -22.15
CA LYS A 236 9.32 0.38 -22.41
C LYS A 236 10.31 0.70 -21.32
N LEU A 237 10.99 -0.31 -20.79
CA LEU A 237 11.82 -0.18 -19.59
C LEU A 237 12.93 0.86 -19.74
N ARG A 238 13.59 0.89 -20.90
CA ARG A 238 14.59 1.90 -21.28
C ARG A 238 14.10 3.36 -21.20
N HIS A 239 12.79 3.59 -21.24
CA HIS A 239 12.18 4.91 -21.16
C HIS A 239 11.55 5.19 -19.79
N LEU A 240 11.56 4.21 -18.86
CA LEU A 240 10.91 4.32 -17.56
C LEU A 240 11.44 5.51 -16.75
N LEU A 241 12.76 5.59 -16.55
CA LEU A 241 13.36 6.65 -15.73
C LEU A 241 13.12 8.04 -16.33
N THR A 242 13.16 8.14 -17.66
CA THR A 242 12.83 9.39 -18.37
C THR A 242 11.38 9.76 -18.19
N PHE A 243 10.47 8.80 -18.30
CA PHE A 243 9.05 9.04 -18.07
C PHE A 243 8.76 9.48 -16.63
N ILE A 244 9.38 8.84 -15.64
CA ILE A 244 9.24 9.23 -14.23
C ILE A 244 9.69 10.69 -14.02
N ARG A 245 10.79 11.12 -14.63
CA ARG A 245 11.26 12.50 -14.57
C ARG A 245 10.27 13.49 -15.18
N GLU A 246 9.65 13.14 -16.29
CA GLU A 246 8.63 13.98 -16.93
C GLU A 246 7.38 14.08 -16.06
N CYS A 247 6.93 12.95 -15.49
CA CYS A 247 5.80 12.93 -14.55
C CYS A 247 6.06 13.73 -13.27
N ALA A 248 7.30 13.84 -12.82
CA ALA A 248 7.64 14.59 -11.61
C ALA A 248 7.24 16.07 -11.69
N GLN A 249 7.22 16.66 -12.89
CA GLN A 249 6.74 18.03 -13.09
C GLN A 249 5.23 18.16 -12.82
N PHE A 250 4.47 17.12 -13.16
CA PHE A 250 3.02 17.04 -12.96
C PHE A 250 2.64 16.54 -11.56
N GLU A 251 3.56 15.87 -10.87
CA GLU A 251 3.39 15.59 -9.44
C GLU A 251 3.48 16.89 -8.61
N ALA A 252 4.29 17.86 -9.06
CA ALA A 252 4.44 19.14 -8.37
C ALA A 252 3.20 20.04 -8.44
N ASP A 253 2.42 19.97 -9.52
CA ASP A 253 1.16 20.71 -9.70
C ASP A 253 -0.09 19.89 -9.34
N ASN A 254 0.09 18.69 -8.78
CA ASN A 254 -0.97 17.73 -8.45
C ASN A 254 -1.88 17.34 -9.65
N SER A 255 -1.47 17.55 -10.90
CA SER A 255 -2.29 17.15 -12.06
C SER A 255 -2.19 15.64 -12.34
N LEU A 256 -1.03 15.03 -12.03
CA LEU A 256 -0.77 13.61 -12.26
C LEU A 256 0.10 13.01 -11.15
N THR A 257 -0.21 11.80 -10.71
CA THR A 257 0.58 11.09 -9.69
C THR A 257 0.87 9.65 -10.12
N ILE A 258 2.12 9.22 -10.01
CA ILE A 258 2.51 7.82 -10.15
C ILE A 258 2.13 7.09 -8.87
N ILE A 259 1.21 6.14 -8.99
CA ILE A 259 0.66 5.37 -7.88
C ILE A 259 1.51 4.12 -7.66
N GLN A 260 1.70 3.35 -8.72
CA GLN A 260 2.42 2.08 -8.64
C GLN A 260 3.13 1.73 -9.94
N ILE A 261 4.31 1.15 -9.82
CA ILE A 261 5.02 0.48 -10.92
C ILE A 261 4.91 -1.01 -10.65
N TYR A 262 4.41 -1.78 -11.61
CA TYR A 262 4.25 -3.22 -11.49
C TYR A 262 5.34 -3.94 -12.26
N ASP A 263 5.97 -4.91 -11.61
CA ASP A 263 7.04 -5.76 -12.12
C ASP A 263 6.52 -7.00 -12.86
N HIS A 264 5.23 -7.08 -13.18
CA HIS A 264 4.61 -8.30 -13.71
C HIS A 264 3.86 -8.07 -15.02
N PHE A 265 4.48 -8.51 -16.13
CA PHE A 265 3.81 -8.81 -17.39
C PHE A 265 4.36 -10.13 -17.93
N TYR A 266 3.45 -11.07 -18.23
CA TYR A 266 3.73 -12.31 -18.96
C TYR A 266 3.94 -12.03 -20.45
#